data_AF-A0A7C4UCS3-F1
#
_entry.id   AF-A0A7C4UCS3-F1
#
_cell.length_a   1.000
_cell.length_b   1.000
_cell.length_c   1.000
_cell.angle_alpha   90.00
_cell.angle_beta   90.00
_cell.angle_gamma   90.00
#
_symmetry.space_group_name_H-M   'P 1'
#
loop_
_entity.id
_entity.type
_entity.pdbx_description
1 polymer ?
#
loop_
_entity_poly.entity_id
_entity_poly.type
_entity_poly.pdbx_seq_one_letter_code
_entity_poly.pdbx_strand_id
1 'polypeptide(L)'
;MLTRRQMLTRLGGGFGGLALATLLNESARAADAKPSLLPQHAPKARAVIQLFMHGGPSHVDLLDPKPMLSKYDGKPPPKEVADDEKLTGNLLGSPYKFHKHGQSGIEFAEVLPGIARHADDIAVIRSMFTEHRNHEQALWMMHTGLTVAGRPSIGAWVAYGLGSENRNLPAYVVLPDPGGLPVDGIRNWASGWMPPAFQGTQFRSEGVPVLNLKPRTSRPGDAEEARLKLLGDLNRSHLEQRPKESELEARI
;
A
#
# COMPACT_ATOMS: atom_id res chain seq x y z
N MET A 1 -30.41 -48.65 2.03
CA MET A 1 -30.75 -47.48 1.19
C MET A 1 -30.29 -46.22 1.91
N LEU A 2 -29.56 -45.33 1.23
CA LEU A 2 -29.17 -44.03 1.79
C LEU A 2 -30.37 -43.08 1.79
N THR A 3 -30.62 -42.39 2.89
CA THR A 3 -31.69 -41.37 2.93
C THR A 3 -31.27 -40.13 2.13
N ARG A 4 -32.24 -39.36 1.60
CA ARG A 4 -31.95 -38.12 0.85
C ARG A 4 -31.08 -37.15 1.64
N ARG A 5 -31.25 -37.07 2.96
CA ARG A 5 -30.40 -36.29 3.88
C ARG A 5 -28.97 -36.83 3.92
N GLN A 6 -28.80 -38.14 4.12
CA GLN A 6 -27.47 -38.78 4.11
C GLN A 6 -26.77 -38.64 2.75
N MET A 7 -27.53 -38.67 1.65
CA MET A 7 -27.01 -38.46 0.30
C MET A 7 -26.56 -37.01 0.10
N LEU A 8 -27.33 -36.01 0.54
CA LEU A 8 -26.94 -34.59 0.50
C LEU A 8 -25.77 -34.27 1.44
N THR A 9 -25.70 -34.89 2.62
CA THR A 9 -24.55 -34.74 3.53
C THR A 9 -23.28 -35.41 2.99
N ARG A 10 -23.40 -36.57 2.33
CA ARG A 10 -22.25 -37.28 1.75
C ARG A 10 -21.79 -36.72 0.40
N LEU A 11 -22.71 -36.21 -0.43
CA LEU A 11 -22.37 -35.57 -1.72
C LEU A 11 -22.02 -34.10 -1.55
N GLY A 12 -22.72 -33.34 -0.70
CA GLY A 12 -22.44 -31.94 -0.41
C GLY A 12 -21.29 -31.72 0.58
N GLY A 13 -21.07 -32.67 1.51
CA GLY A 13 -19.99 -32.63 2.50
C GLY A 13 -18.73 -33.42 2.13
N GLY A 14 -18.72 -34.15 1.01
CA GLY A 14 -17.56 -34.93 0.57
C GLY A 14 -16.45 -34.04 0.01
N PHE A 15 -16.63 -33.52 -1.20
CA PHE A 15 -15.65 -32.61 -1.82
C PHE A 15 -15.56 -31.26 -1.11
N GLY A 16 -16.70 -30.70 -0.67
CA GLY A 16 -16.71 -29.47 0.12
C GLY A 16 -16.06 -29.64 1.49
N GLY A 17 -16.24 -30.79 2.14
CA GLY A 17 -15.58 -31.11 3.41
C GLY A 17 -14.09 -31.41 3.25
N LEU A 18 -13.68 -32.04 2.15
CA LEU A 18 -12.27 -32.18 1.77
C LEU A 18 -11.64 -30.80 1.51
N ALA A 19 -12.27 -29.94 0.72
CA ALA A 19 -11.80 -28.59 0.47
C ALA A 19 -11.73 -27.78 1.77
N LEU A 20 -12.75 -27.85 2.62
CA LEU A 20 -12.76 -27.19 3.94
C LEU A 20 -11.69 -27.75 4.86
N ALA A 21 -11.51 -29.07 4.92
CA ALA A 21 -10.46 -29.71 5.73
C ALA A 21 -9.06 -29.35 5.21
N THR A 22 -8.87 -29.25 3.90
CA THR A 22 -7.63 -28.74 3.30
C THR A 22 -7.41 -27.29 3.70
N LEU A 23 -8.42 -26.42 3.55
CA LEU A 23 -8.32 -25.00 3.94
C LEU A 23 -8.03 -24.84 5.44
N LEU A 24 -8.71 -25.59 6.31
CA LEU A 24 -8.50 -25.56 7.77
C LEU A 24 -7.15 -26.13 8.17
N ASN A 25 -6.70 -27.22 7.55
CA ASN A 25 -5.37 -27.80 7.79
C ASN A 25 -4.25 -26.88 7.29
N GLU A 26 -4.47 -26.15 6.20
CA GLU A 26 -3.55 -25.12 5.72
C GLU A 26 -3.52 -23.89 6.63
N SER A 27 -4.67 -23.45 7.16
CA SER A 27 -4.73 -22.40 8.18
C SER A 27 -4.02 -22.82 9.46
N ALA A 28 -4.16 -24.08 9.89
CA ALA A 28 -3.46 -24.62 11.05
C ALA A 28 -1.94 -24.68 10.83
N ARG A 29 -1.48 -25.10 9.65
CA ARG A 29 -0.05 -25.12 9.30
C ARG A 29 0.57 -23.73 9.11
N ALA A 30 -0.22 -22.73 8.72
CA ALA A 30 0.23 -21.34 8.63
C ALA A 30 0.46 -20.69 10.00
N ALA A 31 -0.13 -21.25 11.07
CA ALA A 31 0.03 -20.73 12.43
C ALA A 31 1.41 -21.04 13.05
N ASP A 32 2.11 -22.07 12.58
CA ASP A 32 3.30 -22.61 13.25
C ASP A 32 4.65 -22.07 12.74
N ALA A 33 4.70 -21.27 11.66
CA ALA A 33 6.01 -20.88 11.09
C ALA A 33 6.09 -19.52 10.39
N LYS A 34 5.01 -18.74 10.26
CA LYS A 34 5.04 -17.42 9.61
C LYS A 34 4.12 -16.46 10.33
N PRO A 35 4.35 -15.14 10.29
CA PRO A 35 3.32 -14.17 10.64
C PRO A 35 2.07 -14.49 9.81
N SER A 36 1.00 -14.89 10.49
CA SER A 36 -0.26 -15.20 9.83
C SER A 36 -0.75 -13.94 9.12
N LEU A 37 -0.80 -13.98 7.78
CA LEU A 37 -1.44 -12.95 6.95
C LEU A 37 -2.97 -13.10 6.96
N LEU A 38 -3.52 -13.75 7.99
CA LEU A 38 -4.96 -13.78 8.18
C LEU A 38 -5.43 -12.38 8.63
N PRO A 39 -6.60 -11.94 8.16
CA PRO A 39 -7.19 -10.69 8.63
C PRO A 39 -7.34 -10.71 10.15
N GLN A 40 -6.94 -9.63 10.82
CA GLN A 40 -7.15 -9.48 12.28
C GLN A 40 -8.63 -9.29 12.62
N HIS A 41 -9.42 -8.78 11.66
CA HIS A 41 -10.85 -8.56 11.76
C HIS A 41 -11.55 -8.99 10.46
N ALA A 42 -12.85 -9.26 10.53
CA ALA A 42 -13.66 -9.48 9.33
C ALA A 42 -13.57 -8.23 8.43
N PRO A 43 -12.94 -8.33 7.24
CA PRO A 43 -12.63 -7.16 6.44
C PRO A 43 -13.91 -6.62 5.80
N LYS A 44 -14.11 -5.30 5.87
CA LYS A 44 -15.20 -4.61 5.14
C LYS A 44 -14.82 -4.23 3.72
N ALA A 45 -13.53 -4.11 3.44
CA ALA A 45 -12.97 -3.80 2.14
C ALA A 45 -12.12 -4.99 1.66
N ARG A 46 -12.15 -5.26 0.35
CA ARG A 46 -11.33 -6.32 -0.26
C ARG A 46 -9.90 -5.88 -0.53
N ALA A 47 -9.71 -4.62 -0.90
CA ALA A 47 -8.41 -4.05 -1.24
C ALA A 47 -8.40 -2.55 -0.93
N VAL A 48 -7.20 -2.02 -0.72
CA VAL A 48 -6.93 -0.57 -0.62
C VAL A 48 -5.96 -0.21 -1.74
N ILE A 49 -6.35 0.74 -2.58
CA ILE A 49 -5.49 1.29 -3.63
C ILE A 49 -5.14 2.70 -3.20
N GLN A 50 -3.87 2.92 -2.88
CA GLN A 50 -3.35 4.23 -2.52
C GLN A 50 -2.61 4.83 -3.72
N LEU A 51 -3.08 5.97 -4.21
CA LEU A 51 -2.37 6.79 -5.18
C LEU A 51 -1.70 7.95 -4.46
N PHE A 52 -0.39 7.87 -4.26
CA PHE A 52 0.38 8.93 -3.63
C PHE A 52 1.21 9.68 -4.67
N MET A 53 0.74 10.87 -5.03
CA MET A 53 1.33 11.68 -6.11
C MET A 53 2.43 12.60 -5.56
N HIS A 54 3.62 12.05 -5.31
CA HIS A 54 4.78 12.83 -4.89
C HIS A 54 5.14 13.90 -5.94
N GLY A 55 5.11 15.18 -5.55
CA GLY A 55 5.29 16.30 -6.48
C GLY A 55 4.11 16.50 -7.45
N GLY A 56 2.96 15.89 -7.14
CA GLY A 56 1.74 15.98 -7.93
C GLY A 56 1.10 17.38 -7.93
N PRO A 57 0.00 17.54 -8.67
CA PRO A 57 -0.73 18.81 -8.76
C PRO A 57 -1.22 19.30 -7.39
N SER A 58 -1.29 20.62 -7.25
CA SER A 58 -1.76 21.27 -6.02
C SER A 58 -3.22 20.95 -5.75
N HIS A 59 -3.55 20.55 -4.52
CA HIS A 59 -4.94 20.23 -4.13
C HIS A 59 -5.89 21.42 -4.28
N VAL A 60 -5.41 22.66 -4.09
CA VAL A 60 -6.21 23.89 -4.25
C VAL A 60 -6.59 24.15 -5.71
N ASP A 61 -5.88 23.52 -6.64
CA ASP A 61 -6.12 23.57 -8.08
C ASP A 61 -6.95 22.38 -8.59
N LEU A 62 -7.37 21.47 -7.70
CA LEU A 62 -8.05 20.23 -8.06
C LEU A 62 -9.44 20.09 -7.44
N LEU A 63 -9.53 20.06 -6.11
CA LEU A 63 -10.74 19.62 -5.38
C LEU A 63 -10.98 20.36 -4.05
N ASP A 64 -10.13 21.34 -3.75
CA ASP A 64 -10.21 22.18 -2.55
C ASP A 64 -10.02 23.67 -2.90
N PRO A 65 -10.94 24.27 -3.69
CA PRO A 65 -10.84 25.67 -4.05
C PRO A 65 -10.76 26.53 -2.79
N LYS A 66 -9.80 27.46 -2.76
CA LYS A 66 -9.61 28.43 -1.67
C LYS A 66 -9.99 29.83 -2.18
N PRO A 67 -11.24 30.30 -1.97
CA PRO A 67 -11.68 31.61 -2.46
C PRO A 67 -10.80 32.79 -2.00
N MET A 68 -10.18 32.66 -0.84
CA MET A 68 -9.25 33.68 -0.31
C MET A 68 -7.97 33.79 -1.13
N LEU A 69 -7.47 32.70 -1.73
CA LEU A 69 -6.33 32.76 -2.65
C LEU A 69 -6.69 33.55 -3.90
N SER A 70 -7.87 33.32 -4.49
CA SER A 70 -8.36 34.09 -5.64
C SER A 70 -8.57 35.57 -5.31
N LYS A 71 -9.07 35.88 -4.11
CA LYS A 71 -9.29 37.27 -3.67
C LYS A 71 -7.99 38.07 -3.50
N TYR A 72 -6.92 37.40 -3.09
CA TYR A 72 -5.62 38.01 -2.84
C TYR A 72 -4.56 37.65 -3.89
N ASP A 73 -5.00 37.19 -5.06
CA ASP A 73 -4.12 36.84 -6.16
C ASP A 73 -3.18 38.01 -6.52
N GLY A 74 -1.90 37.69 -6.72
CA GLY A 74 -0.85 38.66 -7.01
C GLY A 74 -0.43 39.55 -5.84
N LYS A 75 -0.96 39.35 -4.62
CA LYS A 75 -0.56 40.10 -3.41
C LYS A 75 0.35 39.26 -2.51
N PRO A 76 1.24 39.88 -1.72
CA PRO A 76 2.01 39.14 -0.72
C PRO A 76 1.08 38.50 0.32
N PRO A 77 1.43 37.32 0.86
CA PRO A 77 0.68 36.70 1.95
C PRO A 77 0.64 37.61 3.18
N PRO A 78 -0.42 37.53 4.01
CA PRO A 78 -0.41 38.11 5.35
C PRO A 78 0.74 37.54 6.18
N LYS A 79 1.28 38.34 7.11
CA LYS A 79 2.42 37.93 7.97
C LYS A 79 2.10 36.69 8.79
N GLU A 80 0.85 36.49 9.14
CA GLU A 80 0.35 35.34 9.90
C GLU A 80 0.39 34.03 9.11
N VAL A 81 0.52 34.10 7.78
CA VAL A 81 0.51 32.96 6.85
C VAL A 81 1.85 32.78 6.14
N ALA A 82 2.74 33.78 6.19
CA ALA A 82 4.05 33.70 5.57
C ALA A 82 4.93 32.68 6.30
N ASP A 83 5.19 31.54 5.65
CA ASP A 83 6.06 30.47 6.17
C ASP A 83 7.53 30.90 6.17
N ASP A 84 7.95 31.58 5.10
CA ASP A 84 9.29 32.14 4.96
C ASP A 84 9.21 33.42 4.15
N GLU A 85 9.25 34.58 4.81
CA GLU A 85 9.09 35.90 4.18
C GLU A 85 10.14 36.18 3.09
N LYS A 86 11.26 35.42 3.06
CA LYS A 86 12.31 35.59 2.04
C LYS A 86 12.10 34.75 0.78
N LEU A 87 11.31 33.68 0.87
CA LEU A 87 11.04 32.76 -0.24
C LEU A 87 9.60 32.82 -0.74
N THR A 88 8.68 33.31 0.10
CA THR A 88 7.26 33.35 -0.24
C THR A 88 6.98 34.56 -1.12
N GLY A 89 6.72 34.30 -2.41
CA GLY A 89 6.30 35.33 -3.36
C GLY A 89 4.87 35.79 -3.13
N ASN A 90 4.23 36.27 -4.20
CA ASN A 90 2.82 36.61 -4.16
C ASN A 90 1.95 35.35 -4.10
N LEU A 91 0.81 35.47 -3.42
CA LEU A 91 -0.25 34.48 -3.48
C LEU A 91 -0.70 34.29 -4.93
N LEU A 92 -0.91 33.02 -5.31
CA LEU A 92 -1.42 32.64 -6.61
C LEU A 92 -2.81 32.06 -6.44
N GLY A 93 -3.81 32.72 -7.02
CA GLY A 93 -5.14 32.17 -7.19
C GLY A 93 -5.12 31.00 -8.17
N SER A 94 -6.00 30.02 -7.95
CA SER A 94 -6.10 28.90 -8.89
C SER A 94 -6.46 29.43 -10.29
N PRO A 95 -5.76 28.99 -11.36
CA PRO A 95 -6.06 29.41 -12.72
C PRO A 95 -7.28 28.68 -13.32
N TYR A 96 -7.80 27.67 -12.63
CA TYR A 96 -8.87 26.82 -13.12
C TYR A 96 -10.24 27.24 -12.62
N LYS A 97 -11.26 26.97 -13.42
CA LYS A 97 -12.66 27.10 -12.99
C LYS A 97 -13.09 25.88 -12.21
N PHE A 98 -13.95 26.10 -11.22
CA PHE A 98 -14.51 25.05 -10.38
C PHE A 98 -16.02 24.92 -10.62
N HIS A 99 -16.49 23.69 -10.65
CA HIS A 99 -17.89 23.36 -10.82
C HIS A 99 -18.32 22.36 -9.74
N LYS A 100 -19.56 22.51 -9.25
CA LYS A 100 -20.16 21.54 -8.34
C LYS A 100 -20.66 20.34 -9.14
N HIS A 101 -20.36 19.15 -8.65
CA HIS A 101 -20.76 17.88 -9.27
C HIS A 101 -21.53 16.99 -8.30
N GLY A 102 -22.39 16.12 -8.86
CA GLY A 102 -23.18 15.17 -8.10
C GLY A 102 -24.22 15.81 -7.19
N GLN A 103 -24.82 14.97 -6.35
CA GLN A 103 -25.68 15.39 -5.25
C GLN A 103 -24.87 15.93 -4.05
N SER A 104 -23.63 15.44 -3.89
CA SER A 104 -22.69 15.90 -2.88
C SER A 104 -22.30 17.37 -3.05
N GLY A 105 -22.40 17.90 -4.28
CA GLY A 105 -22.06 19.27 -4.60
C GLY A 105 -20.58 19.59 -4.42
N ILE A 106 -19.72 18.56 -4.42
CA ILE A 106 -18.28 18.72 -4.31
C ILE A 106 -17.78 19.51 -5.52
N GLU A 107 -16.92 20.48 -5.25
CA GLU A 107 -16.29 21.31 -6.27
C GLU A 107 -15.06 20.62 -6.85
N PHE A 108 -15.05 20.45 -8.17
CA PHE A 108 -13.91 19.95 -8.93
C PHE A 108 -13.45 21.03 -9.91
N ALA A 109 -12.14 21.12 -10.09
CA ALA A 109 -11.54 21.92 -11.15
C ALA A 109 -11.90 21.34 -12.53
N GLU A 110 -12.03 22.21 -13.53
CA GLU A 110 -12.38 21.84 -14.91
C GLU A 110 -11.39 20.85 -15.56
N VAL A 111 -10.18 20.73 -15.01
CA VAL A 111 -9.15 19.77 -15.43
C VAL A 111 -9.36 18.34 -14.94
N LEU A 112 -10.35 18.08 -14.08
CA LEU A 112 -10.69 16.73 -13.59
C LEU A 112 -12.06 16.21 -14.08
N PRO A 113 -12.44 16.34 -15.37
CA PRO A 113 -13.79 16.04 -15.82
C PRO A 113 -14.13 14.54 -15.72
N GLY A 114 -13.13 13.66 -15.74
CA GLY A 114 -13.32 12.22 -15.56
C GLY A 114 -13.63 11.84 -14.10
N ILE A 115 -12.89 12.43 -13.16
CA ILE A 115 -13.06 12.16 -11.72
C ILE A 115 -14.36 12.78 -11.21
N ALA A 116 -14.67 13.99 -11.67
CA ALA A 116 -15.86 14.73 -11.25
C ALA A 116 -17.20 14.01 -11.53
N ARG A 117 -17.23 13.07 -12.50
CA ARG A 117 -18.40 12.22 -12.78
C ARG A 117 -18.74 11.27 -11.63
N HIS A 118 -17.79 11.01 -10.74
CA HIS A 118 -17.91 10.12 -9.59
C HIS A 118 -18.00 10.89 -8.27
N ALA A 119 -18.42 12.16 -8.31
CA ALA A 119 -18.45 13.04 -7.14
C ALA A 119 -19.21 12.48 -5.93
N ASP A 120 -20.25 11.68 -6.16
CA ASP A 120 -21.07 11.09 -5.09
C ASP A 120 -20.43 9.84 -4.45
N ASP A 121 -19.41 9.26 -5.10
CA ASP A 121 -18.64 8.11 -4.60
C ASP A 121 -17.32 8.54 -3.94
N ILE A 122 -17.03 9.85 -3.88
CA ILE A 122 -15.77 10.41 -3.41
C ILE A 122 -15.98 11.16 -2.09
N ALA A 123 -15.18 10.81 -1.09
CA ALA A 123 -15.03 11.60 0.13
C ALA A 123 -13.77 12.47 0.04
N VAL A 124 -13.93 13.78 0.18
CA VAL A 124 -12.81 14.73 0.20
C VAL A 124 -12.48 15.15 1.63
N ILE A 125 -11.23 14.96 2.05
CA ILE A 125 -10.75 15.34 3.38
C ILE A 125 -9.91 16.63 3.25
N ARG A 126 -10.52 17.79 3.54
CA ARG A 126 -9.86 19.11 3.47
C ARG A 126 -9.12 19.52 4.75
N SER A 127 -9.22 18.69 5.79
CA SER A 127 -8.62 18.94 7.10
C SER A 127 -7.19 18.38 7.25
N MET A 128 -6.61 17.83 6.17
CA MET A 128 -5.24 17.33 6.20
C MET A 128 -4.26 18.50 6.19
N PHE A 129 -3.23 18.41 7.02
CA PHE A 129 -2.12 19.35 7.07
C PHE A 129 -0.83 18.59 7.39
N THR A 130 0.31 19.24 7.15
CA THR A 130 1.63 18.76 7.59
C THR A 130 2.21 19.73 8.61
N GLU A 131 3.09 19.22 9.48
CA GLU A 131 3.78 20.03 10.49
C GLU A 131 5.19 20.46 10.05
N HIS A 132 5.63 20.00 8.88
CA HIS A 132 7.00 20.16 8.43
C HIS A 132 7.08 20.41 6.92
N ARG A 133 7.96 21.34 6.52
CA ARG A 133 8.16 21.76 5.12
C ARG A 133 9.08 20.85 4.31
N ASN A 134 10.06 20.22 4.96
CA ASN A 134 10.95 19.27 4.28
C ASN A 134 10.18 18.07 3.74
N HIS A 135 10.60 17.64 2.55
CA HIS A 135 9.98 16.54 1.83
C HIS A 135 9.99 15.24 2.64
N GLU A 136 11.13 14.86 3.24
CA GLU A 136 11.27 13.60 3.99
C GLU A 136 10.26 13.52 5.14
N GLN A 137 10.22 14.53 6.01
CA GLN A 137 9.35 14.55 7.18
C GLN A 137 7.87 14.62 6.82
N ALA A 138 7.51 15.38 5.77
CA ALA A 138 6.13 15.45 5.28
C ALA A 138 5.67 14.09 4.73
N LEU A 139 6.54 13.37 4.03
CA LEU A 139 6.27 12.02 3.53
C LEU A 139 6.12 11.01 4.67
N TRP A 140 6.99 11.06 5.68
CA TRP A 140 6.84 10.22 6.87
C TRP A 140 5.52 10.50 7.57
N MET A 141 5.10 11.77 7.68
CA MET A 141 3.83 12.11 8.30
C MET A 141 2.65 11.57 7.49
N MET A 142 2.69 11.68 6.16
CA MET A 142 1.64 11.13 5.29
C MET A 142 1.54 9.61 5.39
N HIS A 143 2.67 8.91 5.41
CA HIS A 143 2.68 7.45 5.40
C HIS A 143 2.58 6.83 6.79
N THR A 144 3.03 7.49 7.86
CA THR A 144 3.16 6.89 9.19
C THR A 144 2.42 7.68 10.29
N GLY A 145 1.90 8.85 9.96
CA GLY A 145 1.24 9.76 10.91
C GLY A 145 2.18 10.58 11.78
N LEU A 146 3.51 10.47 11.62
CA LEU A 146 4.51 11.23 12.38
C LEU A 146 5.63 11.77 11.48
N THR A 147 6.24 12.88 11.90
CA THR A 147 7.41 13.49 11.25
C THR A 147 8.74 12.78 11.58
N VAL A 148 8.69 11.60 12.21
CA VAL A 148 9.85 10.82 12.63
C VAL A 148 9.80 9.44 11.98
N ALA A 149 10.93 9.01 11.41
CA ALA A 149 11.06 7.72 10.74
C ALA A 149 10.96 6.51 11.68
N GLY A 150 10.80 5.31 11.09
CA GLY A 150 10.88 4.02 11.79
C GLY A 150 9.55 3.38 12.14
N ARG A 151 8.42 4.05 11.86
CA ARG A 151 7.08 3.48 12.04
C ARG A 151 6.58 2.73 10.80
N PRO A 152 5.69 1.75 10.99
CA PRO A 152 5.02 1.09 9.88
C PRO A 152 4.23 2.10 9.06
N SER A 153 4.39 2.03 7.74
CA SER A 153 3.58 2.79 6.79
C SER A 153 2.10 2.37 6.84
N ILE A 154 1.23 3.22 6.31
CA ILE A 154 -0.20 2.96 6.19
C ILE A 154 -0.45 1.67 5.38
N GLY A 155 0.36 1.40 4.35
CA GLY A 155 0.27 0.15 3.60
C GLY A 155 0.61 -1.09 4.44
N ALA A 156 1.60 -0.99 5.33
CA ALA A 156 1.91 -2.06 6.28
C ALA A 156 0.75 -2.28 7.28
N TRP A 157 0.15 -1.21 7.80
CA TRP A 157 -1.04 -1.30 8.66
C TRP A 157 -2.25 -1.91 7.94
N VAL A 158 -2.45 -1.56 6.68
CA VAL A 158 -3.51 -2.14 5.84
C VAL A 158 -3.26 -3.63 5.64
N ALA A 159 -2.04 -4.03 5.30
CA ALA A 159 -1.68 -5.44 5.13
C ALA A 159 -1.82 -6.23 6.44
N TYR A 160 -1.49 -5.62 7.57
CA TYR A 160 -1.72 -6.19 8.89
C TYR A 160 -3.21 -6.36 9.21
N GLY A 161 -4.02 -5.34 8.98
CA GLY A 161 -5.44 -5.34 9.33
C GLY A 161 -6.30 -6.20 8.40
N LEU A 162 -6.12 -6.05 7.09
CA LEU A 162 -6.87 -6.79 6.07
C LEU A 162 -6.32 -8.19 5.80
N GLY A 163 -5.06 -8.46 6.13
CA GLY A 163 -4.39 -9.69 5.74
C GLY A 163 -4.19 -9.80 4.23
N SER A 164 -4.01 -11.02 3.74
CA SER A 164 -3.86 -11.35 2.32
C SER A 164 -4.68 -12.58 1.97
N GLU A 165 -5.50 -12.48 0.92
CA GLU A 165 -6.12 -13.63 0.26
C GLU A 165 -5.10 -14.42 -0.59
N ASN A 166 -3.93 -13.84 -0.84
CA ASN A 166 -2.89 -14.40 -1.70
C ASN A 166 -1.78 -15.07 -0.87
N ARG A 167 -1.37 -16.28 -1.28
CA ARG A 167 -0.28 -17.07 -0.67
C ARG A 167 1.05 -16.97 -1.42
N ASN A 168 1.02 -16.49 -2.66
CA ASN A 168 2.13 -16.51 -3.60
C ASN A 168 2.61 -15.11 -4.00
N LEU A 169 1.88 -14.05 -3.61
CA LEU A 169 2.25 -12.66 -3.81
C LEU A 169 2.26 -11.90 -2.47
N PRO A 170 3.08 -10.84 -2.36
CA PRO A 170 3.09 -9.97 -1.19
C PRO A 170 1.71 -9.34 -0.93
N ALA A 171 1.37 -9.18 0.35
CA ALA A 171 0.15 -8.48 0.78
C ALA A 171 0.18 -6.99 0.45
N TYR A 172 1.38 -6.39 0.42
CA TYR A 172 1.61 -4.99 0.13
C TYR A 172 2.52 -4.83 -1.09
N VAL A 173 1.92 -4.45 -2.22
CA VAL A 173 2.63 -4.18 -3.48
C VAL A 173 2.74 -2.67 -3.69
N VAL A 174 3.93 -2.23 -4.10
CA VAL A 174 4.23 -0.83 -4.39
C VAL A 174 4.61 -0.69 -5.86
N LEU A 175 3.90 0.20 -6.56
CA LEU A 175 4.15 0.55 -7.95
C LEU A 175 4.73 1.97 -7.99
N PRO A 176 6.06 2.13 -8.08
CA PRO A 176 6.68 3.44 -8.13
C PRO A 176 6.57 4.06 -9.53
N ASP A 177 6.75 5.37 -9.59
CA ASP A 177 6.88 6.10 -10.84
C ASP A 177 8.13 5.62 -11.62
N PRO A 178 8.03 5.39 -12.95
CA PRO A 178 9.20 5.00 -13.76
C PRO A 178 10.36 5.99 -13.70
N GLY A 179 10.08 7.28 -13.48
CA GLY A 179 11.05 8.37 -13.39
C GLY A 179 11.85 8.39 -12.09
N GLY A 180 11.42 7.65 -11.06
CA GLY A 180 12.18 7.52 -9.82
C GLY A 180 11.33 7.21 -8.59
N LEU A 181 12.00 6.86 -7.51
CA LEU A 181 11.36 6.72 -6.21
C LEU A 181 11.07 8.12 -5.62
N PRO A 182 10.05 8.26 -4.75
CA PRO A 182 9.86 9.48 -3.97
C PRO A 182 11.10 9.78 -3.11
N VAL A 183 11.16 11.00 -2.58
CA VAL A 183 12.18 11.39 -1.59
C VAL A 183 12.19 10.38 -0.44
N ASP A 184 13.39 10.02 0.04
CA ASP A 184 13.65 8.93 1.01
C ASP A 184 13.35 7.49 0.52
N GLY A 185 13.04 7.33 -0.77
CA GLY A 185 13.06 6.05 -1.48
C GLY A 185 12.14 5.00 -0.86
N ILE A 186 12.67 3.80 -0.66
CA ILE A 186 11.89 2.64 -0.19
C ILE A 186 11.34 2.79 1.23
N ARG A 187 11.82 3.76 2.02
CA ARG A 187 11.36 3.96 3.40
C ARG A 187 9.91 4.43 3.48
N ASN A 188 9.37 5.01 2.41
CA ASN A 188 7.97 5.44 2.32
C ASN A 188 6.95 4.30 2.51
N TRP A 189 7.36 3.05 2.28
CA TRP A 189 6.52 1.86 2.42
C TRP A 189 7.16 0.80 3.33
N ALA A 190 7.93 1.25 4.32
CA ALA A 190 8.53 0.36 5.30
C ALA A 190 7.47 -0.32 6.20
N SER A 191 7.75 -1.56 6.63
CA SER A 191 7.02 -2.21 7.72
C SER A 191 7.39 -1.65 9.10
N GLY A 192 8.46 -0.87 9.20
CA GLY A 192 8.96 -0.36 10.48
C GLY A 192 9.28 -1.52 11.42
N TRP A 193 8.75 -1.48 12.65
CA TRP A 193 8.89 -2.54 13.65
C TRP A 193 7.94 -3.73 13.46
N MET A 194 7.06 -3.72 12.45
CA MET A 194 6.24 -4.89 12.14
C MET A 194 7.05 -5.98 11.47
N PRO A 195 6.60 -7.25 11.54
CA PRO A 195 7.21 -8.35 10.81
C PRO A 195 7.43 -8.01 9.33
N PRO A 196 8.55 -8.46 8.72
CA PRO A 196 8.85 -8.16 7.32
C PRO A 196 7.80 -8.65 6.32
N ALA A 197 6.90 -9.56 6.72
CA ALA A 197 5.75 -9.96 5.91
C ALA A 197 4.84 -8.78 5.50
N PHE A 198 4.89 -7.66 6.22
CA PHE A 198 4.13 -6.43 5.93
C PHE A 198 4.95 -5.37 5.19
N GLN A 199 6.19 -5.68 4.78
CA GLN A 199 7.04 -4.78 4.03
C GLN A 199 6.48 -4.57 2.62
N GLY A 200 6.39 -3.31 2.18
CA GLY A 200 6.02 -3.00 0.81
C GLY A 200 7.04 -3.57 -0.16
N THR A 201 6.55 -4.39 -1.11
CA THR A 201 7.38 -5.00 -2.16
C THR A 201 7.21 -4.21 -3.45
N GLN A 202 8.33 -3.68 -3.95
CA GLN A 202 8.33 -2.90 -5.18
C GLN A 202 8.15 -3.80 -6.41
N PHE A 203 7.19 -3.45 -7.25
CA PHE A 203 7.00 -4.01 -8.58
C PHE A 203 7.21 -2.89 -9.60
N ARG A 204 8.12 -3.11 -10.56
CA ARG A 204 8.32 -2.13 -11.63
C ARG A 204 7.08 -2.08 -12.51
N SER A 205 6.66 -0.86 -12.83
CA SER A 205 5.57 -0.54 -13.77
C SER A 205 5.93 -0.90 -15.22
N GLU A 206 7.22 -0.92 -15.55
CA GLU A 206 7.74 -1.28 -16.87
C GLU A 206 8.87 -2.32 -16.81
N GLY A 207 8.94 -3.18 -17.82
CA GLY A 207 9.99 -4.19 -17.97
C GLY A 207 9.79 -5.40 -17.06
N VAL A 208 10.87 -5.83 -16.37
CA VAL A 208 10.81 -6.99 -15.46
C VAL A 208 10.26 -6.52 -14.09
N PRO A 209 9.09 -7.03 -13.62
CA PRO A 209 8.44 -6.51 -12.42
C PRO A 209 9.28 -6.65 -11.15
N VAL A 210 9.98 -7.78 -10.99
CA VAL A 210 10.90 -8.05 -9.88
C VAL A 210 12.31 -8.24 -10.44
N LEU A 211 13.28 -7.49 -9.91
CA LEU A 211 14.66 -7.58 -10.37
C LEU A 211 15.24 -8.98 -10.10
N ASN A 212 16.16 -9.42 -10.95
CA ASN A 212 16.86 -10.70 -10.84
C ASN A 212 15.97 -11.96 -10.91
N LEU A 213 14.76 -11.85 -11.46
CA LEU A 213 13.85 -13.00 -11.61
C LEU A 213 14.35 -14.04 -12.64
N LYS A 214 15.17 -13.60 -13.60
CA LYS A 214 15.75 -14.47 -14.63
C LYS A 214 17.21 -14.79 -14.29
N PRO A 215 17.60 -16.07 -14.20
CA PRO A 215 18.98 -16.44 -13.94
C PRO A 215 19.88 -15.99 -15.10
N ARG A 216 21.08 -15.49 -14.78
CA ARG A 216 22.07 -15.04 -15.79
C ARG A 216 22.55 -16.19 -16.69
N THR A 217 22.56 -17.41 -16.15
CA THR A 217 22.96 -18.64 -16.84
C THR A 217 21.80 -19.63 -16.79
N SER A 218 21.34 -20.10 -17.95
CA SER A 218 20.36 -21.18 -18.03
C SER A 218 20.96 -22.47 -17.45
N ARG A 219 20.14 -23.22 -16.71
CA ARG A 219 20.49 -24.54 -16.15
C ARG A 219 19.39 -25.53 -16.51
N PRO A 220 19.71 -26.82 -16.63
CA PRO A 220 18.71 -27.88 -16.62
C PRO A 220 17.77 -27.75 -15.41
N GLY A 221 16.49 -28.06 -15.58
CA GLY A 221 15.46 -27.84 -14.56
C GLY A 221 15.70 -28.64 -13.28
N ASP A 222 16.17 -29.87 -13.41
CA ASP A 222 16.58 -30.74 -12.31
C ASP A 222 17.76 -30.17 -11.51
N ALA A 223 18.76 -29.61 -12.20
CA ALA A 223 19.90 -28.96 -11.56
C ALA A 223 19.49 -27.68 -10.79
N GLU A 224 18.57 -26.88 -11.36
CA GLU A 224 18.05 -25.68 -10.69
C GLU A 224 17.17 -26.05 -9.49
N GLU A 225 16.34 -27.07 -9.60
CA GLU A 225 15.51 -27.58 -8.49
C GLU A 225 16.38 -28.11 -7.34
N ALA A 226 17.40 -28.93 -7.64
CA ALA A 226 18.35 -29.42 -6.65
C ALA A 226 19.10 -28.27 -5.95
N ARG A 227 19.49 -27.23 -6.71
CA ARG A 227 20.15 -26.03 -6.18
C ARG A 227 19.22 -25.27 -5.22
N LEU A 228 17.98 -25.02 -5.62
CA LEU A 228 16.98 -24.33 -4.79
C LEU A 228 16.65 -25.15 -3.53
N LYS A 229 16.57 -26.47 -3.65
CA LYS A 229 16.37 -27.36 -2.51
C LYS A 229 17.53 -27.26 -1.51
N LEU A 230 18.78 -27.37 -1.98
CA LEU A 230 19.96 -27.24 -1.12
C LEU A 230 20.01 -25.87 -0.44
N LEU A 231 19.72 -24.80 -1.18
CA LEU A 231 19.63 -23.45 -0.61
C LEU A 231 18.58 -23.38 0.50
N GLY A 232 17.39 -23.93 0.26
CA GLY A 232 16.33 -24.01 1.27
C GLY A 232 16.72 -24.82 2.51
N ASP A 233 17.45 -25.92 2.34
CA ASP A 233 17.95 -26.75 3.44
C ASP A 233 19.00 -25.99 4.27
N LEU A 234 19.93 -25.26 3.61
CA LEU A 234 20.92 -24.41 4.28
C LEU A 234 20.25 -23.24 5.03
N ASN A 235 19.27 -22.59 4.40
CA ASN A 235 18.51 -21.50 5.00
C ASN A 235 17.77 -21.97 6.26
N ARG A 236 17.13 -23.14 6.21
CA ARG A 236 16.45 -23.73 7.38
C ARG A 236 17.42 -24.04 8.51
N SER A 237 18.55 -24.68 8.20
CA SER A 237 19.60 -24.96 9.18
C SER A 237 20.15 -23.67 9.82
N HIS A 238 20.30 -22.62 9.02
CA HIS A 238 20.75 -21.32 9.50
C HIS A 238 19.73 -20.64 10.42
N LEU A 239 18.43 -20.77 10.12
CA LEU A 239 17.32 -20.25 10.92
C LEU A 239 17.15 -20.98 12.25
N GLU A 240 17.30 -22.31 12.26
CA GLU A 240 17.20 -23.14 13.47
C GLU A 240 18.21 -22.72 14.55
N GLN A 241 19.37 -22.22 14.14
CA GLN A 241 20.40 -21.70 15.06
C GLN A 241 20.09 -20.28 15.59
N ARG A 242 19.09 -19.59 15.01
CA ARG A 242 18.74 -18.18 15.29
C ARG A 242 17.22 -18.00 15.42
N PRO A 243 16.59 -18.70 16.38
CA PRO A 243 15.15 -18.58 16.58
C PRO A 243 14.77 -17.14 16.92
N LYS A 244 13.65 -16.67 16.36
CA LYS A 244 13.05 -15.33 16.56
C LYS A 244 13.73 -14.15 15.85
N GLU A 245 14.73 -14.39 15.00
CA GLU A 245 15.30 -13.36 14.13
C GLU A 245 14.41 -13.13 12.89
N SER A 246 13.37 -12.31 13.03
CA SER A 246 12.39 -12.06 11.96
C SER A 246 12.99 -11.37 10.73
N GLU A 247 14.02 -10.54 10.91
CA GLU A 247 14.75 -9.95 9.79
C GLU A 247 15.53 -10.99 8.99
N LEU A 248 16.06 -12.02 9.66
CA LEU A 248 16.75 -13.12 9.01
C LEU A 248 15.74 -13.98 8.25
N GLU A 249 14.64 -14.35 8.90
CA GLU A 249 13.53 -15.11 8.29
C GLU A 249 13.04 -14.47 6.98
N ALA A 250 13.04 -13.14 6.90
CA ALA A 250 12.61 -12.41 5.70
C ALA A 250 13.55 -12.51 4.50
N ARG A 251 14.80 -12.93 4.71
CA ARG A 251 15.87 -12.89 3.69
C ARG A 251 16.24 -14.28 3.17
N ILE A 252 15.69 -15.35 3.74
CA ILE A 252 16.10 -16.74 3.50
C ILE A 252 14.92 -17.67 3.16
#